data_AF-A0A519JU22-F1
#
_entry.id   AF-A0A519JU22-F1
#
_cell.length_a   1.000
_cell.length_b   1.000
_cell.length_c   1.000
_cell.angle_alpha   90.00
_cell.angle_beta   90.00
_cell.angle_gamma   90.00
#
_symmetry.space_group_name_H-M   'P 1'
#
loop_
_entity.id
_entity.type
_entity.pdbx_description
1 polymer ?
#
loop_
_entity_poly.entity_id
_entity_poly.type
_entity_poly.pdbx_seq_one_letter_code
_entity_poly.pdbx_strand_id
1 'polypeptide(L)'
;MRHALLIPILPLALMACAPSPSTGPQTPPQAGHGMTVVNVTATYRERILLPPGHVLKVRVEDVSRADAPAEVLAEHTETLDGRGPPYQATLGFPSSQIDPRHTYAVRA
;
A
#
# COMPACT_ATOMS: atom_id res chain seq x y z
N MET A 1 -65.92 34.27 -38.13
CA MET A 1 -64.72 34.72 -38.88
C MET A 1 -63.62 34.90 -37.83
N ARG A 2 -62.85 33.84 -37.53
CA ARG A 2 -61.56 33.47 -38.15
C ARG A 2 -60.45 34.45 -37.75
N HIS A 3 -59.23 33.92 -37.52
CA HIS A 3 -57.98 34.57 -37.06
C HIS A 3 -57.79 34.46 -35.54
N ALA A 4 -57.42 33.30 -34.97
CA ALA A 4 -56.18 32.53 -35.16
C ALA A 4 -54.92 33.40 -34.96
N LEU A 5 -54.65 33.81 -33.71
CA LEU A 5 -53.38 34.40 -33.29
C LEU A 5 -52.47 33.28 -32.80
N LEU A 6 -51.70 32.72 -33.73
CA LEU A 6 -50.63 31.76 -33.49
C LEU A 6 -49.44 32.47 -32.83
N ILE A 7 -49.19 32.17 -31.56
CA ILE A 7 -47.95 32.50 -30.85
C ILE A 7 -46.93 31.40 -31.20
N PRO A 8 -45.81 31.69 -31.88
CA PRO A 8 -44.76 30.70 -32.04
C PRO A 8 -43.99 30.61 -30.72
N ILE A 9 -44.20 29.51 -29.99
CA ILE A 9 -43.36 29.10 -28.88
C ILE A 9 -42.00 28.74 -29.50
N LEU A 10 -41.00 29.59 -29.26
CA LEU A 10 -39.60 29.36 -29.61
C LEU A 10 -38.96 28.51 -28.49
N PRO A 11 -38.63 27.23 -28.71
CA PRO A 11 -37.88 26.48 -27.71
C PRO A 11 -36.42 26.89 -27.81
N LEU A 12 -35.95 27.67 -26.83
CA LEU A 12 -34.53 27.92 -26.62
C LEU A 12 -33.91 26.61 -26.11
N ALA A 13 -33.28 25.85 -27.01
CA ALA A 13 -32.58 24.63 -26.68
C ALA A 13 -31.32 24.97 -25.85
N LEU A 14 -31.36 24.69 -24.55
CA LEU A 14 -30.13 24.61 -23.75
C LEU A 14 -29.37 23.36 -24.17
N MET A 15 -28.31 23.55 -24.94
CA MET A 15 -27.33 22.50 -25.21
C MET A 15 -26.41 22.39 -23.98
N ALA A 16 -26.80 21.55 -23.01
CA ALA A 16 -25.96 21.18 -21.89
C ALA A 16 -24.96 20.10 -22.33
N CYS A 17 -23.70 20.48 -22.52
CA CYS A 17 -22.60 19.53 -22.70
C CYS A 17 -22.22 18.99 -21.32
N ALA A 18 -22.90 17.95 -20.86
CA ALA A 18 -22.46 17.20 -19.68
C ALA A 18 -21.38 16.19 -20.13
N PRO A 19 -20.18 16.18 -19.53
CA PRO A 19 -19.25 15.08 -19.72
C PRO A 19 -19.85 13.83 -19.10
N SER A 20 -20.26 12.88 -19.95
CA SER A 20 -20.68 11.54 -19.52
C SER A 20 -19.56 10.91 -18.70
N PRO A 21 -19.80 10.42 -17.47
CA PRO A 21 -18.87 9.53 -16.82
C PRO A 21 -18.88 8.23 -17.62
N SER A 22 -17.87 8.06 -18.47
CA SER A 22 -17.58 6.79 -19.12
C SER A 22 -17.31 5.76 -18.03
N THR A 23 -18.36 5.01 -17.69
CA THR A 23 -18.25 3.73 -16.99
C THR A 23 -17.62 2.77 -17.99
N GLY A 24 -16.29 2.86 -18.12
CA GLY A 24 -15.51 1.76 -18.65
C GLY A 24 -15.64 0.55 -17.72
N PRO A 25 -15.35 -0.67 -18.21
CA PRO A 25 -15.21 -1.81 -17.33
C PRO A 25 -14.19 -1.45 -16.26
N GLN A 26 -14.70 -1.27 -15.04
CA GLN A 26 -13.87 -1.18 -13.85
C GLN A 26 -13.26 -2.57 -13.72
N THR A 27 -12.03 -2.71 -14.22
CA THR A 27 -11.17 -3.82 -13.82
C THR A 27 -11.20 -3.82 -12.29
N PRO A 28 -11.65 -4.90 -11.64
CA PRO A 28 -11.57 -5.01 -10.19
C PRO A 28 -10.14 -4.63 -9.77
N PRO A 29 -9.95 -3.90 -8.66
CA PRO A 29 -8.61 -3.61 -8.17
C PRO A 29 -7.86 -4.95 -8.13
N GLN A 30 -6.85 -5.07 -8.97
CA GLN A 30 -6.10 -6.29 -9.17
C GLN A 30 -5.40 -6.57 -7.85
N ALA A 31 -6.02 -7.35 -6.96
CA ALA A 31 -5.36 -7.89 -5.80
C ALA A 31 -4.08 -8.57 -6.31
N GLY A 32 -2.94 -8.03 -5.89
CA GLY A 32 -1.67 -8.22 -6.57
C GLY A 32 -1.29 -9.70 -6.64
N HIS A 33 -1.10 -10.21 -7.85
CA HIS A 33 -0.58 -11.56 -8.09
C HIS A 33 0.97 -11.54 -8.12
N GLY A 34 1.60 -10.82 -7.19
CA GLY A 34 3.05 -10.60 -7.15
C GLY A 34 3.65 -10.76 -5.77
N MET A 35 4.97 -10.59 -5.69
CA MET A 35 5.71 -10.54 -4.42
C MET A 35 6.18 -9.10 -4.18
N THR A 36 5.99 -8.62 -2.96
CA THR A 36 6.62 -7.40 -2.45
C THR A 36 7.89 -7.77 -1.71
N VAL A 37 8.96 -7.01 -1.92
CA VAL A 37 10.27 -7.24 -1.30
C VAL A 37 10.70 -6.00 -0.52
N VAL A 38 11.12 -6.20 0.72
CA VAL A 38 11.63 -5.16 1.61
C VAL A 38 13.10 -5.47 1.92
N ASN A 39 13.97 -4.51 1.59
CA ASN A 39 15.40 -4.57 1.92
C ASN A 39 15.65 -3.74 3.18
N VAL A 40 16.29 -4.33 4.17
CA VAL A 40 16.47 -3.76 5.51
C VAL A 40 17.95 -3.71 5.83
N THR A 41 18.41 -2.55 6.29
CA THR A 41 19.75 -2.36 6.84
C THR A 41 19.64 -2.02 8.32
N ALA A 42 20.12 -2.91 9.19
CA ALA A 42 20.13 -2.70 10.64
C ALA A 42 21.51 -2.22 11.12
N THR A 43 21.52 -1.20 11.98
CA THR A 43 22.72 -0.65 12.60
C THR A 43 22.41 -0.17 14.01
N TYR A 44 23.43 -0.03 14.84
CA TYR A 44 23.35 0.52 16.19
C TYR A 44 24.47 1.53 16.41
N ARG A 45 24.34 2.38 17.43
CA ARG A 45 25.24 3.54 17.62
C ARG A 45 26.45 3.20 18.47
N GLU A 46 26.29 2.23 19.36
CA GLU A 46 27.29 1.78 20.29
C GLU A 46 28.51 1.26 19.52
N ARG A 47 29.69 1.61 19.99
CA ARG A 47 30.96 1.20 19.37
C ARG A 47 31.50 -0.06 20.04
N ILE A 48 30.67 -1.08 20.11
CA ILE A 48 31.00 -2.38 20.69
C ILE A 48 30.54 -3.48 19.74
N LEU A 49 31.34 -4.51 19.53
CA LEU A 49 30.93 -5.67 18.72
C LEU A 49 29.99 -6.55 19.54
N LEU A 50 28.93 -7.04 18.92
CA LEU A 50 28.07 -8.06 19.53
C LEU A 50 28.89 -9.34 19.81
N PRO A 51 28.77 -9.93 21.01
CA PRO A 51 29.32 -11.26 21.29
C PRO A 51 28.90 -12.34 20.27
N PRO A 52 29.65 -13.44 20.13
CA PRO A 52 29.21 -14.58 19.33
C PRO A 52 27.87 -15.15 19.82
N GLY A 53 27.05 -15.65 18.89
CA GLY A 53 25.76 -16.28 19.22
C GLY A 53 24.56 -15.34 19.24
N HIS A 54 24.73 -14.05 18.93
CA HIS A 54 23.60 -13.15 18.71
C HIS A 54 22.90 -13.40 17.37
N VAL A 55 21.60 -13.14 17.35
CA VAL A 55 20.70 -13.38 16.22
C VAL A 55 20.03 -12.07 15.85
N LEU A 56 20.06 -11.73 14.57
CA LEU A 56 19.24 -10.67 14.00
C LEU A 56 17.87 -11.25 13.66
N LYS A 57 16.81 -10.61 14.14
CA LYS A 57 15.43 -10.94 13.76
C LYS A 57 14.74 -9.71 13.20
N VAL A 58 14.42 -9.74 11.92
CA VAL A 58 13.74 -8.67 11.20
C VAL A 58 12.31 -9.09 10.88
N ARG A 59 11.33 -8.19 11.07
CA ARG A 59 9.92 -8.44 10.75
C ARG A 59 9.31 -7.29 9.98
N VAL A 60 8.44 -7.62 9.02
CA VAL A 60 7.49 -6.69 8.42
C VAL A 60 6.13 -6.94 9.06
N GLU A 61 5.54 -5.90 9.63
CA GLU A 61 4.33 -6.00 10.44
C GLU A 61 3.27 -4.99 9.99
N ASP A 62 1.99 -5.38 10.04
CA ASP A 62 0.85 -4.48 9.94
C ASP A 62 0.57 -3.84 11.31
N VAL A 63 0.72 -2.52 11.35
CA VAL A 63 0.54 -1.69 12.56
C VAL A 63 -0.66 -0.74 12.42
N SER A 64 -1.59 -1.04 11.50
CA SER A 64 -2.80 -0.24 11.28
C SER A 64 -3.72 -0.15 12.49
N ARG A 65 -3.69 -1.15 13.38
CA ARG A 65 -4.52 -1.24 14.58
C ARG A 65 -3.72 -0.87 15.82
N ALA A 66 -4.01 0.29 16.41
CA ALA A 66 -3.26 0.82 17.55
C ALA A 66 -3.35 -0.04 18.83
N ASP A 67 -4.51 -0.65 19.08
CA ASP A 67 -4.79 -1.38 20.33
C ASP A 67 -4.83 -2.91 20.15
N ALA A 68 -4.20 -3.41 19.08
CA ALA A 68 -4.12 -4.84 18.80
C ALA A 68 -2.66 -5.28 18.56
N PRO A 69 -2.33 -6.55 18.83
CA PRO A 69 -1.07 -7.11 18.37
C PRO A 69 -0.90 -6.94 16.86
N ALA A 70 0.29 -6.52 16.43
CA ALA A 70 0.61 -6.36 15.02
C ALA A 70 0.66 -7.72 14.30
N GLU A 71 0.10 -7.78 13.11
CA GLU A 71 0.16 -8.97 12.26
C GLU A 71 1.52 -9.04 11.56
N VAL A 72 2.18 -10.21 11.57
CA VAL A 72 3.50 -10.39 10.94
C VAL A 72 3.30 -10.90 9.51
N LEU A 73 3.70 -10.10 8.53
CA LEU A 73 3.60 -10.45 7.09
C LEU A 73 4.82 -11.24 6.61
N ALA A 74 6.00 -10.94 7.17
CA ALA A 74 7.24 -11.63 6.89
C ALA A 74 8.19 -11.54 8.09
N GLU A 75 9.00 -12.59 8.29
CA GLU A 75 10.05 -12.63 9.29
C GLU A 75 11.34 -13.20 8.67
N HIS A 76 12.48 -12.63 9.04
CA HIS A 76 13.80 -13.10 8.68
C HIS A 76 14.65 -13.21 9.96
N THR A 77 15.31 -14.34 10.14
CA THR A 77 16.17 -14.60 11.30
C THR A 77 17.51 -15.14 10.83
N GLU A 78 18.61 -14.51 11.25
CA GLU A 78 19.97 -14.96 10.93
C GLU A 78 20.93 -14.82 12.11
N THR A 79 21.93 -15.70 12.20
CA THR A 79 23.03 -15.57 13.16
C THR A 79 24.01 -14.49 12.68
N LEU A 80 24.47 -13.65 13.62
CA LEU A 80 25.39 -12.56 13.28
C LEU A 80 26.85 -13.01 13.21
N ASP A 81 27.18 -14.16 13.78
CA ASP A 81 28.48 -14.86 13.66
C ASP A 81 29.72 -13.95 13.83
N GLY A 82 29.63 -13.00 14.76
CA GLY A 82 30.72 -12.05 15.05
C GLY A 82 30.94 -10.99 13.97
N ARG A 83 30.07 -10.89 12.96
CA ARG A 83 30.07 -9.78 11.99
C ARG A 83 29.61 -8.50 12.67
N GLY A 84 30.20 -7.37 12.27
CA GLY A 84 29.77 -6.03 12.70
C GLY A 84 28.68 -5.46 11.80
N PRO A 85 27.94 -4.43 12.25
CA PRO A 85 26.98 -3.72 11.42
C PRO A 85 27.70 -2.98 10.26
N PRO A 86 27.00 -2.66 9.16
CA PRO A 86 25.57 -2.84 8.94
C PRO A 86 25.16 -4.28 8.60
N TYR A 87 24.05 -4.72 9.18
CA TYR A 87 23.44 -6.03 8.88
C TYR A 87 22.34 -5.89 7.83
N GLN A 88 22.28 -6.81 6.88
CA GLN A 88 21.38 -6.71 5.73
C GLN A 88 20.40 -7.88 5.72
N ALA A 89 19.11 -7.58 5.62
CA ALA A 89 18.06 -8.59 5.50
C ALA A 89 17.14 -8.25 4.31
N THR A 90 16.63 -9.30 3.65
CA THR A 90 15.65 -9.17 2.57
C THR A 90 14.43 -10.01 2.91
N LEU A 91 13.26 -9.38 2.94
CA LEU A 91 11.99 -10.00 3.30
C LEU A 91 11.04 -9.93 2.12
N GLY A 92 10.54 -11.08 1.66
CA GLY A 92 9.56 -11.17 0.59
C GLY A 92 8.22 -11.68 1.10
N PHE A 93 7.11 -11.06 0.69
CA PHE A 93 5.76 -11.52 1.01
C PHE A 93 4.79 -11.25 -0.15
N PRO A 94 3.72 -12.05 -0.31
CA PRO A 94 2.68 -11.81 -1.30
C PRO A 94 2.13 -10.38 -1.27
N SER A 95 2.08 -9.71 -2.42
CA SER A 95 1.55 -8.34 -2.52
C SER A 95 0.05 -8.26 -2.28
N SER A 96 -0.65 -9.39 -2.36
CA SER A 96 -2.05 -9.53 -1.96
C SER A 96 -2.30 -9.29 -0.46
N GLN A 97 -1.27 -9.35 0.39
CA GLN A 97 -1.39 -9.04 1.82
C GLN A 97 -1.35 -7.52 2.12
N ILE A 98 -1.17 -6.68 1.11
CA ILE A 98 -1.13 -5.22 1.28
C ILE A 98 -2.53 -4.65 1.05
N ASP A 99 -3.12 -4.05 2.08
CA ASP A 99 -4.27 -3.15 2.00
C ASP A 99 -3.74 -1.70 1.91
N PRO A 100 -4.07 -0.93 0.84
CA PRO A 100 -3.67 0.46 0.70
C PRO A 100 -4.10 1.40 1.84
N ARG A 101 -5.06 1.00 2.68
CA ARG A 101 -5.55 1.77 3.84
C ARG A 101 -4.76 1.50 5.12
N HIS A 102 -3.93 0.45 5.14
CA HIS A 102 -3.19 0.02 6.32
C HIS A 102 -1.82 0.71 6.39
N THR A 103 -1.18 0.63 7.56
CA THR A 103 0.18 1.12 7.79
C THR A 103 1.06 -0.04 8.17
N TYR A 104 2.23 -0.14 7.54
CA TYR A 104 3.18 -1.22 7.74
C TYR A 104 4.48 -0.68 8.35
N ALA A 105 5.10 -1.47 9.23
CA ALA A 105 6.36 -1.13 9.87
C ALA A 105 7.37 -2.27 9.74
N VAL A 106 8.66 -1.91 9.76
CA VAL A 106 9.78 -2.85 9.85
C VAL A 106 10.37 -2.77 11.26
N ARG A 107 10.63 -3.91 11.89
CA ARG A 107 11.34 -4.01 13.17
C ARG A 107 12.54 -4.93 13.06
N ALA A 108 13.64 -4.57 13.71
CA ALA A 108 14.90 -5.31 13.77
C ALA A 108 15.55 -5.14 15.14
#